data_AF-A0A1Y4J0X7-F1
#
_entry.id   AF-A0A1Y4J0X7-F1
#
_cell.length_a   1.000
_cell.length_b   1.000
_cell.length_c   1.000
_cell.angle_alpha   90.00
_cell.angle_beta   90.00
_cell.angle_gamma   90.00
#
_symmetry.space_group_name_H-M   'P 1'
#
loop_
_entity.id
_entity.type
_entity.pdbx_description
1 polymer ?
#
loop_
_entity_poly.entity_id
_entity_poly.type
_entity_poly.pdbx_seq_one_letter_code
_entity_poly.pdbx_strand_id
1 'polypeptide(L)'
;MEHLTTLPLSALPQVRVLGRHADRQPQTLFWTGSGIELQFTGSELWVEWNAGYDIMEPWVSVELDGAWVARFAVNPGRSRSCIFRGMAPGRPKHVRILKDAQAMYDDPAHFLQIEGLAFAEGEFLPLDPPRHRIEFVGDSITSGEGAIGTQGEQDWTGVLFSARNNYARLTADALGAEYRVVSQSGWGIVAGFDNDPRHALPAYYTRVCGVARGDQNRQRGAQEPYDFAAWQPDAVVIHLGTNDDHAFANPPWVDPVTGQASQLHSLPDGTFDPKDAARVEQGVRDFLALVRRHNPQAVLVWCYGMMGCGLLPVIRAGLDRYRQETGDGRVQMLVLPALTPETTGALNHPGLAAHQAAARVLTGCLKTWLEPDSPA
;
A
#
# COMPACT_ATOMS: atom_id res chain seq x y z
N MET A 1 23.66 24.27 -21.86
CA MET A 1 22.95 23.11 -21.30
C MET A 1 24.03 22.16 -20.84
N GLU A 2 24.03 21.82 -19.55
CA GLU A 2 24.96 20.80 -19.03
C GLU A 2 24.70 19.46 -19.73
N HIS A 3 25.76 18.66 -19.91
CA HIS A 3 25.65 17.34 -20.52
C HIS A 3 25.05 16.36 -19.49
N LEU A 4 23.81 15.93 -19.69
CA LEU A 4 23.17 14.95 -18.82
C LEU A 4 23.73 13.55 -19.08
N THR A 5 24.09 12.86 -18.01
CA THR A 5 24.35 11.41 -18.02
C THR A 5 23.05 10.68 -17.73
N THR A 6 22.68 9.70 -18.54
CA THR A 6 21.48 8.88 -18.33
C THR A 6 21.89 7.45 -18.02
N LEU A 7 21.44 6.91 -16.90
CA LEU A 7 21.71 5.53 -16.48
C LEU A 7 20.42 4.80 -16.07
N PRO A 8 20.26 3.52 -16.43
CA PRO A 8 19.19 2.69 -15.89
C PRO A 8 19.43 2.43 -14.39
N LEU A 9 18.38 2.08 -13.65
CA LEU A 9 18.50 1.81 -12.21
C LEU A 9 19.45 0.64 -11.90
N SER A 10 19.58 -0.34 -12.79
CA SER A 10 20.53 -1.44 -12.63
C SER A 10 22.01 -1.01 -12.64
N ALA A 11 22.31 0.18 -13.15
CA ALA A 11 23.66 0.77 -13.10
C ALA A 11 23.85 1.69 -11.88
N LEU A 12 22.83 1.83 -11.02
CA LEU A 12 22.79 2.73 -9.87
C LEU A 12 22.42 1.96 -8.59
N PRO A 13 23.28 1.04 -8.10
CA PRO A 13 22.97 0.19 -6.94
C PRO A 13 22.75 0.97 -5.64
N GLN A 14 23.13 2.25 -5.59
CA GLN A 14 22.87 3.15 -4.46
C GLN A 14 21.42 3.63 -4.41
N VAL A 15 20.67 3.54 -5.51
CA VAL A 15 19.26 3.90 -5.56
C VAL A 15 18.43 2.73 -5.03
N ARG A 16 17.70 2.96 -3.95
CA ARG A 16 16.81 1.96 -3.35
C ARG A 16 15.48 1.96 -4.08
N VAL A 17 15.06 0.81 -4.59
CA VAL A 17 13.70 0.59 -5.11
C VAL A 17 12.76 0.31 -3.94
N LEU A 18 11.63 1.00 -3.91
CA LEU A 18 10.60 0.89 -2.86
C LEU A 18 9.40 0.07 -3.34
N GLY A 19 8.78 -0.66 -2.41
CA GLY A 19 7.61 -1.51 -2.66
C GLY A 19 7.96 -2.88 -3.25
N ARG A 20 6.97 -3.76 -3.39
CA ARG A 20 7.18 -5.07 -4.04
C ARG A 20 7.42 -4.90 -5.53
N HIS A 21 8.44 -5.58 -6.03
CA HIS A 21 8.86 -5.55 -7.42
C HIS A 21 9.39 -6.91 -7.87
N ALA A 22 9.38 -7.13 -9.18
CA ALA A 22 10.12 -8.21 -9.81
C ALA A 22 11.54 -7.75 -10.10
N ASP A 23 12.50 -8.67 -10.12
CA ASP A 23 13.89 -8.41 -10.52
C ASP A 23 13.98 -8.26 -12.06
N ARG A 24 13.44 -7.14 -12.56
CA ARG A 24 13.29 -6.83 -13.99
C ARG A 24 13.51 -5.35 -14.24
N GLN A 25 14.07 -5.05 -15.42
CA GLN A 25 14.26 -3.68 -15.91
C GLN A 25 13.49 -3.49 -17.23
N PRO A 26 12.93 -2.29 -17.50
CA PRO A 26 12.88 -1.14 -16.60
C PRO A 26 11.96 -1.37 -15.39
N GLN A 27 12.29 -0.74 -14.26
CA GLN A 27 11.66 -1.01 -12.97
C GLN A 27 10.18 -0.63 -12.97
N THR A 28 9.29 -1.61 -12.79
CA THR A 28 7.84 -1.39 -12.65
C THR A 28 7.45 -1.07 -11.21
N LEU A 29 6.61 -0.05 -11.04
CA LEU A 29 6.07 0.42 -9.77
C LEU A 29 4.61 -0.05 -9.64
N PHE A 30 4.38 -1.12 -8.89
CA PHE A 30 3.07 -1.75 -8.83
C PHE A 30 2.13 -1.10 -7.83
N TRP A 31 2.57 -0.89 -6.60
CA TRP A 31 1.70 -0.57 -5.46
C TRP A 31 1.78 0.90 -5.08
N THR A 32 0.79 1.37 -4.29
CA THR A 32 0.90 2.66 -3.60
C THR A 32 2.20 2.68 -2.79
N GLY A 33 2.94 3.80 -2.81
CA GLY A 33 4.23 3.90 -2.14
C GLY A 33 5.37 3.15 -2.81
N SER A 34 5.15 2.40 -3.91
CA SER A 34 6.26 1.93 -4.75
C SER A 34 6.97 3.13 -5.38
N GLY A 35 8.29 3.03 -5.57
CA GLY A 35 9.06 4.17 -6.03
C GLY A 35 10.55 3.98 -5.91
N ILE A 36 11.26 5.10 -5.75
CA ILE A 36 12.71 5.12 -5.49
C ILE A 36 13.06 6.09 -4.37
N GLU A 37 14.16 5.77 -3.68
CA GLU A 37 14.82 6.63 -2.71
C GLU A 37 16.31 6.70 -3.05
N LEU A 38 16.91 7.88 -2.92
CA LEU A 38 18.32 8.09 -3.24
C LEU A 38 18.93 9.28 -2.51
N GLN A 39 20.26 9.28 -2.41
CA GLN A 39 21.07 10.43 -2.03
C GLN A 39 21.92 10.83 -3.23
N PHE A 40 21.85 12.10 -3.64
CA PHE A 40 22.54 12.56 -4.86
C PHE A 40 23.17 13.95 -4.66
N THR A 41 24.39 14.13 -5.17
CA THR A 41 25.18 15.37 -4.95
C THR A 41 25.21 16.31 -6.15
N GLY A 42 24.69 15.92 -7.31
CA GLY A 42 24.77 16.71 -8.54
C GLY A 42 23.86 17.95 -8.57
N SER A 43 23.97 18.73 -9.63
CA SER A 43 23.27 20.00 -9.83
C SER A 43 21.83 19.84 -10.35
N GLU A 44 21.56 18.70 -11.01
CA GLU A 44 20.34 18.45 -11.77
C GLU A 44 19.98 16.96 -11.79
N LEU A 45 18.70 16.65 -11.60
CA LEU A 45 18.17 15.27 -11.58
C LEU A 45 16.83 15.21 -12.31
N TRP A 46 16.68 14.21 -13.17
CA TRP A 46 15.47 13.88 -13.91
C TRP A 46 15.17 12.40 -13.80
N VAL A 47 13.89 12.06 -13.90
CA VAL A 47 13.43 10.67 -14.05
C VAL A 47 12.89 10.46 -15.45
N GLU A 48 13.30 9.36 -16.08
CA GLU A 48 12.71 8.86 -17.32
C GLU A 48 11.60 7.86 -16.99
N TRP A 49 10.40 8.16 -17.45
CA TRP A 49 9.20 7.38 -17.20
C TRP A 49 8.76 6.64 -18.46
N ASN A 50 8.09 5.51 -18.26
CA ASN A 50 7.18 4.93 -19.23
C ASN A 50 5.89 4.54 -18.50
N ALA A 51 4.75 5.01 -18.98
CA ALA A 51 3.44 4.71 -18.39
C ALA A 51 2.44 4.27 -19.45
N GLY A 52 1.39 3.57 -19.03
CA GLY A 52 0.23 3.27 -19.85
C GLY A 52 -0.95 3.01 -18.94
N TYR A 53 -2.16 3.28 -19.42
CA TYR A 53 -3.43 3.17 -18.71
C TYR A 53 -4.56 3.51 -19.69
N ASP A 54 -5.75 2.97 -19.47
CA ASP A 54 -6.96 3.29 -20.24
C ASP A 54 -7.95 4.15 -19.44
N ILE A 55 -7.95 4.01 -18.11
CA ILE A 55 -8.97 4.60 -17.23
C ILE A 55 -8.37 5.67 -16.33
N MET A 56 -7.30 5.36 -15.59
CA MET A 56 -6.75 6.25 -14.55
C MET A 56 -5.25 6.41 -14.70
N GLU A 57 -4.78 7.64 -14.76
CA GLU A 57 -3.36 7.93 -14.81
C GLU A 57 -2.63 7.59 -13.50
N PRO A 58 -1.38 7.08 -13.56
CA PRO A 58 -0.57 6.98 -12.37
C PRO A 58 -0.10 8.37 -11.92
N TRP A 59 -0.30 8.65 -10.63
CA TRP A 59 0.21 9.86 -9.97
C TRP A 59 1.48 9.56 -9.19
N VAL A 60 2.38 10.54 -9.15
CA VAL A 60 3.62 10.48 -8.36
C VAL A 60 3.77 11.71 -7.47
N SER A 61 4.31 11.48 -6.27
CA SER A 61 4.73 12.48 -5.30
C SER A 61 6.26 12.51 -5.21
N VAL A 62 6.84 13.71 -5.18
CA VAL A 62 8.30 13.94 -5.15
C VAL A 62 8.66 14.72 -3.89
N GLU A 63 9.62 14.18 -3.15
CA GLU A 63 10.19 14.79 -1.95
C GLU A 63 11.67 15.10 -2.16
N LEU A 64 12.10 16.28 -1.69
CA LEU A 64 13.49 16.74 -1.68
C LEU A 64 13.84 17.19 -0.26
N ASP A 65 14.83 16.55 0.36
CA ASP A 65 15.23 16.75 1.77
C ASP A 65 14.02 16.71 2.72
N GLY A 66 13.08 15.78 2.47
CA GLY A 66 11.85 15.59 3.25
C GLY A 66 10.72 16.60 2.93
N ALA A 67 10.96 17.63 2.12
CA ALA A 67 9.92 18.55 1.68
C ALA A 67 9.16 17.98 0.47
N TRP A 68 7.83 17.99 0.49
CA TRP A 68 6.99 17.56 -0.63
C TRP A 68 6.95 18.66 -1.70
N VAL A 69 7.84 18.56 -2.69
CA VAL A 69 8.13 19.65 -3.65
C VAL A 69 7.28 19.57 -4.93
N ALA A 70 6.78 18.39 -5.28
CA ALA A 70 5.93 18.22 -6.45
C ALA A 70 4.99 17.03 -6.33
N ARG A 71 3.88 17.11 -7.07
CA ARG A 71 2.96 16.00 -7.32
C ARG A 71 2.37 16.16 -8.72
N PHE A 72 2.38 15.10 -9.53
CA PHE A 72 1.88 15.15 -10.90
C PHE A 72 1.45 13.77 -11.43
N ALA A 73 0.55 13.78 -12.42
CA ALA A 73 0.24 12.63 -13.25
C ALA A 73 1.36 12.35 -14.25
N VAL A 74 1.60 11.07 -14.56
CA VAL A 74 2.54 10.65 -15.61
C VAL A 74 1.77 10.31 -16.88
N ASN A 75 2.03 11.07 -17.94
CA ASN A 75 1.39 10.87 -19.26
C ASN A 75 1.72 9.49 -19.86
N PRO A 76 0.84 8.93 -20.71
CA PRO A 76 1.08 7.65 -21.33
C PRO A 76 2.25 7.73 -22.32
N GLY A 77 2.98 6.63 -22.45
CA GLY A 77 4.22 6.53 -23.21
C GLY A 77 5.44 7.01 -22.44
N ARG A 78 6.53 7.25 -23.18
CA ARG A 78 7.80 7.71 -22.62
C ARG A 78 7.78 9.20 -22.34
N SER A 79 8.19 9.59 -21.15
CA SER A 79 8.30 11.00 -20.75
C SER A 79 9.47 11.22 -19.80
N ARG A 80 9.84 12.48 -19.57
CA ARG A 80 10.92 12.85 -18.65
C ARG A 80 10.47 14.01 -17.77
N SER A 81 10.66 13.88 -16.46
CA SER A 81 10.31 14.94 -15.48
C SER A 81 11.53 15.45 -14.74
N CYS A 82 11.65 16.77 -14.64
CA CYS A 82 12.68 17.42 -13.83
C CYS A 82 12.32 17.28 -12.36
N ILE A 83 13.22 16.74 -11.54
CA ILE A 83 13.06 16.68 -10.09
C ILE A 83 13.63 17.96 -9.47
N PHE A 84 14.85 18.31 -9.85
CA PHE A 84 15.45 19.61 -9.56
C PHE A 84 16.51 19.94 -10.61
N ARG A 85 16.80 21.24 -10.77
CA ARG A 85 17.86 21.77 -11.64
C ARG A 85 18.43 23.06 -11.08
N GLY A 86 19.69 23.35 -11.36
CA GLY A 86 20.35 24.58 -10.94
C GLY A 86 20.62 24.66 -9.43
N MET A 87 20.66 23.52 -8.73
CA MET A 87 21.09 23.47 -7.34
C MET A 87 22.62 23.39 -7.28
N ALA A 88 23.24 23.92 -6.22
CA ALA A 88 24.68 23.79 -6.02
C ALA A 88 25.10 22.30 -5.94
N PRO A 89 26.14 21.86 -6.66
CA PRO A 89 26.67 20.51 -6.54
C PRO A 89 27.44 20.30 -5.22
N GLY A 90 27.71 19.05 -4.89
CA GLY A 90 28.53 18.64 -3.74
C GLY A 90 27.74 18.34 -2.47
N ARG A 91 26.70 19.13 -2.14
CA ARG A 91 25.83 18.82 -0.98
C ARG A 91 24.92 17.62 -1.33
N PRO A 92 24.91 16.54 -0.52
CA PRO A 92 23.94 15.46 -0.67
C PRO A 92 22.51 15.98 -0.52
N LYS A 93 21.65 15.53 -1.42
CA LYS A 93 20.21 15.79 -1.44
C LYS A 93 19.49 14.46 -1.37
N HIS A 94 18.63 14.33 -0.37
CA HIS A 94 17.77 13.16 -0.24
C HIS A 94 16.56 13.34 -1.15
N VAL A 95 16.33 12.39 -2.04
CA VAL A 95 15.18 12.40 -2.95
C VAL A 95 14.39 11.12 -2.74
N ARG A 96 13.07 11.28 -2.59
CA ARG A 96 12.13 10.17 -2.54
C ARG A 96 10.99 10.43 -3.52
N ILE A 97 10.71 9.46 -4.38
CA ILE A 97 9.64 9.54 -5.39
C ILE A 97 8.74 8.36 -5.20
N LEU A 98 7.44 8.61 -5.01
CA LEU A 98 6.44 7.59 -4.66
C LEU A 98 5.28 7.63 -5.64
N LYS A 99 4.84 6.46 -6.08
CA LYS A 99 3.56 6.27 -6.75
C LYS A 99 2.44 6.47 -5.73
N ASP A 100 1.50 7.36 -6.01
CA ASP A 100 0.38 7.67 -5.12
C ASP A 100 -0.78 6.68 -5.26
N ALA A 101 -0.98 6.12 -6.46
CA ALA A 101 -2.10 5.24 -6.75
C ALA A 101 -1.77 3.74 -6.58
N GLN A 102 -2.79 2.96 -6.25
CA GLN A 102 -2.71 1.51 -6.15
C GLN A 102 -2.50 0.81 -7.50
N ALA A 103 -2.41 -0.52 -7.50
CA ALA A 103 -2.51 -1.30 -8.72
C ALA A 103 -3.96 -1.35 -9.19
N MET A 104 -4.24 -1.02 -10.45
CA MET A 104 -5.62 -0.94 -10.97
C MET A 104 -6.08 -2.31 -11.49
N TYR A 105 -6.89 -3.03 -10.72
CA TYR A 105 -7.32 -4.39 -11.08
C TYR A 105 -8.12 -4.43 -12.39
N ASP A 106 -9.00 -3.45 -12.62
CA ASP A 106 -9.87 -3.34 -13.80
C ASP A 106 -9.27 -2.54 -14.96
N ASP A 107 -8.02 -2.11 -14.85
CA ASP A 107 -7.25 -1.50 -15.94
C ASP A 107 -5.98 -2.32 -16.23
N PRO A 108 -6.07 -3.38 -17.07
CA PRO A 108 -4.92 -4.19 -17.44
C PRO A 108 -3.84 -3.43 -18.24
N ALA A 109 -4.18 -2.27 -18.81
CA ALA A 109 -3.24 -1.40 -19.49
C ALA A 109 -2.44 -0.53 -18.50
N HIS A 110 -2.91 -0.39 -17.25
CA HIS A 110 -2.26 0.42 -16.23
C HIS A 110 -0.87 -0.12 -15.84
N PHE A 111 0.18 0.69 -16.04
CA PHE A 111 1.52 0.49 -15.49
C PHE A 111 2.27 1.83 -15.33
N LEU A 112 3.29 1.82 -14.46
CA LEU A 112 4.27 2.89 -14.31
C LEU A 112 5.66 2.26 -14.21
N GLN A 113 6.60 2.74 -15.02
CA GLN A 113 7.99 2.28 -15.03
C GLN A 113 8.95 3.46 -14.93
N ILE A 114 10.06 3.24 -14.22
CA ILE A 114 11.26 4.09 -14.28
C ILE A 114 12.22 3.44 -15.27
N GLU A 115 12.47 4.10 -16.40
CA GLU A 115 13.44 3.64 -17.40
C GLU A 115 14.88 4.00 -17.02
N GLY A 116 15.07 5.11 -16.31
CA GLY A 116 16.38 5.55 -15.83
C GLY A 116 16.36 6.90 -15.14
N LEU A 117 17.53 7.31 -14.67
CA LEU A 117 17.77 8.64 -14.11
C LEU A 117 18.73 9.39 -15.04
N ALA A 118 18.36 10.62 -15.39
CA ALA A 118 19.24 11.53 -16.12
C ALA A 118 19.69 12.67 -15.20
N PHE A 119 20.99 12.93 -15.12
CA PHE A 119 21.55 13.82 -14.11
C PHE A 119 22.80 14.56 -14.60
N ALA A 120 23.09 15.70 -13.99
CA ALA A 120 24.32 16.46 -14.22
C ALA A 120 25.16 16.52 -12.94
N GLU A 121 26.45 16.27 -13.11
CA GLU A 121 27.46 16.32 -12.05
C GLU A 121 27.18 15.36 -10.88
N GLY A 122 28.12 15.31 -9.92
CA GLY A 122 27.94 14.57 -8.69
C GLY A 122 27.83 13.05 -8.85
N GLU A 123 27.41 12.41 -7.76
CA GLU A 123 27.37 10.97 -7.60
C GLU A 123 26.19 10.56 -6.73
N PHE A 124 25.73 9.31 -6.92
CA PHE A 124 24.75 8.68 -6.05
C PHE A 124 25.47 8.07 -4.85
N LEU A 125 25.02 8.44 -3.65
CA LEU A 125 25.58 7.98 -2.40
C LEU A 125 24.73 6.85 -1.81
N PRO A 126 25.34 5.90 -1.09
CA PRO A 126 24.59 4.87 -0.37
C PRO A 126 23.63 5.50 0.65
N LEU A 127 22.44 4.92 0.77
CA LEU A 127 21.48 5.26 1.80
C LEU A 127 21.79 4.52 3.10
N ASP A 128 21.52 5.17 4.22
CA ASP A 128 21.51 4.49 5.51
C ASP A 128 20.51 3.32 5.49
N PRO A 129 20.87 2.15 6.05
CA PRO A 129 19.95 1.03 6.13
C PRO A 129 18.74 1.42 6.99
N PRO A 130 17.53 0.98 6.63
CA PRO A 130 16.36 1.28 7.45
C PRO A 130 16.48 0.61 8.82
N ARG A 131 15.97 1.25 9.86
CA ARG A 131 15.96 0.70 11.23
C ARG A 131 15.03 -0.50 11.33
N HIS A 132 13.90 -0.43 10.64
CA HIS A 132 12.85 -1.45 10.61
C HIS A 132 12.32 -1.65 9.19
N ARG A 133 11.59 -2.72 8.99
CA ARG A 133 10.82 -3.03 7.77
C ARG A 133 9.39 -3.34 8.13
N ILE A 134 8.43 -2.69 7.45
CA ILE A 134 7.00 -2.87 7.76
C ILE A 134 6.22 -3.11 6.47
N GLU A 135 5.47 -4.22 6.41
CA GLU A 135 4.51 -4.43 5.33
C GLU A 135 3.11 -4.05 5.78
N PHE A 136 2.43 -3.23 4.97
CA PHE A 136 1.05 -2.84 5.18
C PHE A 136 0.18 -3.54 4.15
N VAL A 137 -0.83 -4.27 4.62
CA VAL A 137 -1.80 -4.96 3.79
C VAL A 137 -3.17 -4.40 4.10
N GLY A 138 -3.94 -3.98 3.10
CA GLY A 138 -5.26 -3.43 3.41
C GLY A 138 -6.13 -3.05 2.23
N ASP A 139 -7.16 -2.28 2.51
CA ASP A 139 -8.14 -1.81 1.55
C ASP A 139 -7.84 -0.38 1.04
N SER A 140 -8.87 0.35 0.61
CA SER A 140 -8.81 1.74 0.15
C SER A 140 -8.12 2.69 1.15
N ILE A 141 -8.29 2.44 2.45
CA ILE A 141 -7.65 3.22 3.51
C ILE A 141 -6.13 3.08 3.41
N THR A 142 -5.64 1.86 3.15
CA THR A 142 -4.20 1.60 3.00
C THR A 142 -3.67 2.04 1.63
N SER A 143 -4.52 2.06 0.60
CA SER A 143 -4.21 2.70 -0.69
C SER A 143 -4.13 4.23 -0.62
N GLY A 144 -4.64 4.85 0.45
CA GLY A 144 -4.65 6.31 0.63
C GLY A 144 -5.74 7.00 -0.21
N GLU A 145 -6.84 6.30 -0.49
CA GLU A 145 -8.01 6.86 -1.16
C GLU A 145 -8.64 7.96 -0.29
N GLY A 146 -8.90 9.13 -0.88
CA GLY A 146 -9.51 10.28 -0.18
C GLY A 146 -8.57 11.02 0.77
N ALA A 147 -7.31 10.57 0.92
CA ALA A 147 -6.29 11.21 1.75
C ALA A 147 -5.83 12.58 1.21
N ILE A 148 -6.20 12.88 -0.04
CA ILE A 148 -6.07 14.19 -0.68
C ILE A 148 -7.38 14.50 -1.43
N GLY A 149 -7.74 15.77 -1.49
CA GLY A 149 -9.04 16.23 -1.98
C GLY A 149 -9.90 16.81 -0.86
N THR A 150 -10.98 17.49 -1.23
CA THR A 150 -11.90 18.11 -0.28
C THR A 150 -13.02 17.17 0.11
N GLN A 151 -13.56 17.35 1.32
CA GLN A 151 -14.81 16.71 1.71
C GLN A 151 -15.92 17.03 0.70
N GLY A 152 -16.73 16.02 0.36
CA GLY A 152 -17.80 16.15 -0.61
C GLY A 152 -17.40 15.85 -2.06
N GLU A 153 -16.11 15.77 -2.38
CA GLU A 153 -15.65 15.18 -3.63
C GLU A 153 -15.98 13.68 -3.63
N GLN A 154 -16.57 13.17 -4.71
CA GLN A 154 -17.05 11.77 -4.82
C GLN A 154 -16.56 11.08 -6.10
N ASP A 155 -15.84 11.78 -6.98
CA ASP A 155 -15.34 11.18 -8.21
C ASP A 155 -14.18 10.23 -7.92
N TRP A 156 -14.35 8.95 -8.24
CA TRP A 156 -13.30 7.95 -8.04
C TRP A 156 -12.21 8.10 -9.11
N THR A 157 -11.16 8.87 -8.78
CA THR A 157 -10.11 9.30 -9.71
C THR A 157 -8.72 9.15 -9.10
N GLY A 158 -7.69 8.99 -9.95
CA GLY A 158 -6.31 8.72 -9.50
C GLY A 158 -5.72 9.86 -8.66
N VAL A 159 -6.20 11.09 -8.91
CA VAL A 159 -5.77 12.30 -8.21
C VAL A 159 -6.13 12.29 -6.72
N LEU A 160 -7.11 11.49 -6.27
CA LEU A 160 -7.55 11.45 -4.88
C LEU A 160 -6.82 10.39 -4.02
N PHE A 161 -5.88 9.64 -4.61
CA PHE A 161 -4.98 8.76 -3.87
C PHE A 161 -3.73 9.49 -3.41
N SER A 162 -3.20 9.15 -2.24
CA SER A 162 -1.90 9.66 -1.80
C SER A 162 -1.12 8.64 -0.98
N ALA A 163 0.12 8.37 -1.39
CA ALA A 163 1.10 7.65 -0.58
C ALA A 163 1.72 8.55 0.50
N ARG A 164 1.80 9.87 0.24
CA ARG A 164 2.39 10.85 1.17
C ARG A 164 1.48 11.12 2.37
N ASN A 165 0.19 11.33 2.16
CA ASN A 165 -0.79 11.60 3.22
C ASN A 165 -1.35 10.32 3.87
N ASN A 166 -0.56 9.25 3.94
CA ASN A 166 -1.03 7.92 4.29
C ASN A 166 -0.49 7.45 5.65
N TYR A 167 -1.34 6.82 6.47
CA TYR A 167 -0.94 6.33 7.78
C TYR A 167 0.22 5.32 7.73
N ALA A 168 0.30 4.50 6.68
CA ALA A 168 1.37 3.54 6.48
C ALA A 168 2.73 4.24 6.36
N ARG A 169 2.80 5.23 5.47
CA ARG A 169 3.99 6.06 5.26
C ARG A 169 4.37 6.85 6.51
N LEU A 170 3.40 7.51 7.14
CA LEU A 170 3.62 8.32 8.35
C LEU A 170 4.15 7.47 9.51
N THR A 171 3.63 6.26 9.66
CA THR A 171 4.11 5.29 10.66
C THR A 171 5.53 4.84 10.36
N ALA A 172 5.82 4.49 9.10
CA ALA A 172 7.14 4.05 8.68
C ALA A 172 8.21 5.13 8.90
N ASP A 173 7.96 6.37 8.48
CA ASP A 173 8.88 7.49 8.70
C ASP A 173 9.13 7.72 10.20
N ALA A 174 8.11 7.66 11.05
CA ALA A 174 8.24 7.85 12.49
C ALA A 174 9.05 6.75 13.20
N LEU A 175 9.22 5.60 12.55
CA LEU A 175 10.00 4.46 13.03
C LEU A 175 11.37 4.34 12.33
N GLY A 176 11.66 5.20 11.34
CA GLY A 176 12.84 5.03 10.48
C GLY A 176 12.80 3.74 9.67
N ALA A 177 11.60 3.33 9.25
CA ALA A 177 11.36 2.06 8.58
C ALA A 177 11.28 2.20 7.06
N GLU A 178 11.79 1.21 6.34
CA GLU A 178 11.36 0.94 4.97
C GLU A 178 9.98 0.27 5.01
N TYR A 179 9.09 0.60 4.08
CA TYR A 179 7.76 0.00 4.04
C TYR A 179 7.35 -0.49 2.66
N ARG A 180 6.44 -1.45 2.65
CA ARG A 180 5.75 -1.96 1.45
C ARG A 180 4.25 -1.92 1.67
N VAL A 181 3.50 -1.63 0.62
CA VAL A 181 2.03 -1.64 0.64
C VAL A 181 1.53 -2.71 -0.32
N VAL A 182 0.53 -3.47 0.11
CA VAL A 182 -0.28 -4.39 -0.70
C VAL A 182 -1.73 -4.05 -0.40
N SER A 183 -2.37 -3.27 -1.25
CA SER A 183 -3.73 -2.81 -0.99
C SER A 183 -4.57 -2.66 -2.23
N GLN A 184 -5.89 -2.83 -2.05
CA GLN A 184 -6.87 -2.65 -3.12
C GLN A 184 -8.18 -2.05 -2.57
N SER A 185 -8.63 -0.96 -3.19
CA SER A 185 -9.88 -0.30 -2.81
C SER A 185 -11.10 -1.20 -2.98
N GLY A 186 -12.00 -1.16 -2.00
CA GLY A 186 -13.22 -1.96 -2.01
C GLY A 186 -13.03 -3.45 -1.71
N TRP A 187 -11.79 -3.92 -1.51
CA TRP A 187 -11.50 -5.34 -1.30
C TRP A 187 -11.45 -5.72 0.18
N GLY A 188 -11.82 -6.96 0.48
CA GLY A 188 -11.91 -7.46 1.85
C GLY A 188 -11.10 -8.73 2.08
N ILE A 189 -11.50 -9.45 3.13
CA ILE A 189 -10.92 -10.69 3.62
C ILE A 189 -11.47 -11.87 2.80
N VAL A 190 -12.80 -11.92 2.61
CA VAL A 190 -13.48 -13.02 1.90
C VAL A 190 -14.29 -12.57 0.68
N ALA A 191 -14.57 -11.27 0.56
CA ALA A 191 -15.23 -10.65 -0.58
C ALA A 191 -14.95 -9.13 -0.61
N GLY A 192 -15.27 -8.48 -1.72
CA GLY A 192 -15.33 -7.02 -1.80
C GLY A 192 -16.60 -6.47 -1.17
N PHE A 193 -16.68 -5.13 -1.05
CA PHE A 193 -17.87 -4.44 -0.52
C PHE A 193 -19.14 -4.74 -1.33
N ASP A 194 -18.96 -5.09 -2.59
CA ASP A 194 -19.99 -5.44 -3.57
C ASP A 194 -20.39 -6.92 -3.53
N ASN A 195 -19.93 -7.68 -2.52
CA ASN A 195 -20.11 -9.13 -2.38
C ASN A 195 -19.37 -10.00 -3.42
N ASP A 196 -18.50 -9.43 -4.25
CA ASP A 196 -17.70 -10.20 -5.20
C ASP A 196 -16.60 -11.00 -4.47
N PRO A 197 -16.64 -12.36 -4.48
CA PRO A 197 -15.66 -13.18 -3.78
C PRO A 197 -14.27 -13.12 -4.43
N ARG A 198 -14.15 -12.59 -5.65
CA ARG A 198 -12.86 -12.41 -6.35
C ARG A 198 -12.09 -11.21 -5.81
N HIS A 199 -12.78 -10.30 -5.11
CA HIS A 199 -12.23 -9.11 -4.45
C HIS A 199 -11.78 -9.39 -3.00
N ALA A 200 -11.25 -10.59 -2.77
CA ALA A 200 -10.62 -11.01 -1.53
C ALA A 200 -9.08 -10.87 -1.65
N LEU A 201 -8.50 -9.89 -0.96
CA LEU A 201 -7.07 -9.58 -1.06
C LEU A 201 -6.13 -10.76 -0.70
N PRO A 202 -6.44 -11.62 0.30
CA PRO A 202 -5.59 -12.77 0.65
C PRO A 202 -5.22 -13.67 -0.54
N ALA A 203 -6.10 -13.82 -1.53
CA ALA A 203 -5.87 -14.67 -2.71
C ALA A 203 -4.71 -14.18 -3.61
N TYR A 204 -4.28 -12.94 -3.45
CA TYR A 204 -3.26 -12.28 -4.29
C TYR A 204 -1.96 -11.96 -3.53
N TYR A 205 -1.94 -12.19 -2.22
CA TYR A 205 -0.86 -11.78 -1.32
C TYR A 205 0.49 -12.44 -1.62
N THR A 206 0.54 -13.61 -2.25
CA THR A 206 1.80 -14.34 -2.48
C THR A 206 2.51 -13.99 -3.79
N ARG A 207 1.98 -13.04 -4.57
CA ARG A 207 2.56 -12.59 -5.85
C ARG A 207 3.20 -11.21 -5.71
N VAL A 208 4.08 -10.85 -6.66
CA VAL A 208 4.69 -9.51 -6.73
C VAL A 208 3.61 -8.43 -6.77
N CYS A 209 2.64 -8.58 -7.67
CA CYS A 209 1.42 -7.79 -7.73
C CYS A 209 0.27 -8.62 -8.33
N GLY A 210 -0.34 -9.48 -7.52
CA GLY A 210 -1.35 -10.43 -8.02
C GLY A 210 -2.59 -9.76 -8.63
N VAL A 211 -2.91 -8.54 -8.21
CA VAL A 211 -4.07 -7.79 -8.70
C VAL A 211 -3.82 -7.10 -10.05
N ALA A 212 -2.57 -6.88 -10.47
CA ALA A 212 -2.26 -6.31 -11.78
C ALA A 212 -2.39 -7.39 -12.87
N ARG A 213 -3.51 -7.34 -13.59
CA ARG A 213 -3.90 -8.35 -14.59
C ARG A 213 -3.42 -8.02 -16.00
N GLY A 214 -3.62 -8.96 -16.92
CA GLY A 214 -3.29 -8.82 -18.33
C GLY A 214 -1.87 -9.29 -18.68
N ASP A 215 -1.67 -9.62 -19.95
CA ASP A 215 -0.40 -10.18 -20.42
C ASP A 215 0.76 -9.20 -20.31
N GLN A 216 0.50 -7.90 -20.47
CA GLN A 216 1.55 -6.89 -20.30
C GLN A 216 2.06 -6.83 -18.85
N ASN A 217 1.17 -6.86 -17.85
CA ASN A 217 1.58 -6.91 -16.45
C ASN A 217 2.22 -8.25 -16.08
N ARG A 218 1.76 -9.36 -16.67
CA ARG A 218 2.43 -10.67 -16.54
C ARG A 218 3.87 -10.61 -17.04
N GLN A 219 4.12 -10.00 -18.21
CA GLN A 219 5.47 -9.82 -18.77
C GLN A 219 6.35 -8.90 -17.91
N ARG A 220 5.75 -7.96 -17.16
CA ARG A 220 6.44 -7.12 -16.16
C ARG A 220 6.68 -7.84 -14.82
N GLY A 221 6.30 -9.11 -14.70
CA GLY A 221 6.54 -9.93 -13.50
C GLY A 221 5.47 -9.82 -12.41
N ALA A 222 4.34 -9.14 -12.65
CA ALA A 222 3.30 -8.96 -11.64
C ALA A 222 2.77 -10.27 -11.05
N GLN A 223 2.63 -11.29 -11.89
CA GLN A 223 2.05 -12.59 -11.51
C GLN A 223 3.08 -13.60 -10.99
N GLU A 224 4.37 -13.23 -10.93
CA GLU A 224 5.41 -14.07 -10.36
C GLU A 224 5.21 -14.23 -8.84
N PRO A 225 5.62 -15.39 -8.26
CA PRO A 225 5.72 -15.52 -6.81
C PRO A 225 6.59 -14.41 -6.24
N TYR A 226 6.14 -13.78 -5.16
CA TYR A 226 6.95 -12.79 -4.48
C TYR A 226 8.03 -13.47 -3.63
N ASP A 227 9.28 -13.03 -3.77
CA ASP A 227 10.38 -13.52 -2.95
C ASP A 227 10.35 -12.86 -1.56
N PHE A 228 9.66 -13.50 -0.63
CA PHE A 228 9.60 -13.08 0.77
C PHE A 228 10.96 -13.17 1.47
N ALA A 229 11.90 -14.02 1.01
CA ALA A 229 13.21 -14.15 1.65
C ALA A 229 14.10 -12.92 1.37
N ALA A 230 13.97 -12.30 0.20
CA ALA A 230 14.69 -11.08 -0.15
C ALA A 230 14.30 -9.87 0.71
N TRP A 231 13.11 -9.88 1.31
CA TRP A 231 12.64 -8.78 2.16
C TRP A 231 11.72 -9.30 3.28
N GLN A 232 12.28 -9.47 4.47
CA GLN A 232 11.55 -9.86 5.68
C GLN A 232 11.17 -8.62 6.50
N PRO A 233 9.88 -8.38 6.76
CA PRO A 233 9.44 -7.32 7.65
C PRO A 233 9.62 -7.69 9.13
N ASP A 234 9.87 -6.68 9.96
CA ASP A 234 9.77 -6.77 11.42
C ASP A 234 8.30 -6.78 11.87
N ALA A 235 7.41 -6.12 11.11
CA ALA A 235 5.97 -6.16 11.33
C ALA A 235 5.16 -6.25 10.03
N VAL A 236 4.05 -6.99 10.07
CA VAL A 236 3.01 -6.95 9.03
C VAL A 236 1.73 -6.39 9.64
N VAL A 237 1.29 -5.25 9.13
CA VAL A 237 0.08 -4.55 9.55
C VAL A 237 -1.03 -4.87 8.55
N ILE A 238 -2.04 -5.61 9.00
CA ILE A 238 -3.22 -5.99 8.20
C ILE A 238 -4.36 -5.08 8.59
N HIS A 239 -4.88 -4.28 7.66
CA HIS A 239 -6.01 -3.39 7.85
C HIS A 239 -7.10 -3.72 6.83
N LEU A 240 -7.81 -4.83 7.11
CA LEU A 240 -8.91 -5.37 6.30
C LEU A 240 -10.12 -5.65 7.19
N GLY A 241 -11.29 -5.68 6.56
CA GLY A 241 -12.59 -5.97 7.18
C GLY A 241 -13.64 -4.89 6.94
N THR A 242 -13.24 -3.67 6.56
CA THR A 242 -14.16 -2.57 6.24
C THR A 242 -15.14 -2.96 5.14
N ASN A 243 -14.62 -3.57 4.07
CA ASN A 243 -15.42 -3.94 2.92
C ASN A 243 -16.27 -5.19 3.17
N ASP A 244 -15.75 -6.16 3.92
CA ASP A 244 -16.57 -7.30 4.36
C ASP A 244 -17.75 -6.84 5.23
N ASP A 245 -17.56 -5.84 6.10
CA ASP A 245 -18.64 -5.21 6.90
C ASP A 245 -19.70 -4.56 5.99
N HIS A 246 -19.28 -3.73 5.04
CA HIS A 246 -20.22 -3.12 4.07
C HIS A 246 -20.95 -4.17 3.21
N ALA A 247 -20.31 -5.28 2.88
CA ALA A 247 -20.90 -6.34 2.07
C ALA A 247 -22.14 -6.97 2.73
N PHE A 248 -22.20 -7.02 4.07
CA PHE A 248 -23.38 -7.50 4.82
C PHE A 248 -24.65 -6.67 4.61
N ALA A 249 -24.50 -5.41 4.18
CA ALA A 249 -25.60 -4.49 3.90
C ALA A 249 -25.86 -4.29 2.39
N ASN A 250 -25.00 -4.81 1.53
CA ASN A 250 -25.07 -4.61 0.09
C ASN A 250 -25.77 -5.76 -0.65
N PRO A 251 -26.28 -5.50 -1.87
CA PRO A 251 -26.91 -6.52 -2.70
C PRO A 251 -25.96 -7.71 -3.01
N PRO A 252 -26.51 -8.88 -3.38
CA PRO A 252 -25.71 -10.01 -3.84
C PRO A 252 -24.93 -9.64 -5.10
N TRP A 253 -23.69 -10.10 -5.19
CA TRP A 253 -22.97 -10.14 -6.45
C TRP A 253 -23.43 -11.35 -7.25
N VAL A 254 -23.62 -11.17 -8.57
CA VAL A 254 -23.99 -12.26 -9.48
C VAL A 254 -22.87 -12.44 -10.49
N ASP A 255 -22.33 -13.66 -10.55
CA ASP A 255 -21.30 -14.02 -11.52
C ASP A 255 -21.84 -13.85 -12.95
N PRO A 256 -21.23 -12.98 -13.78
CA PRO A 256 -21.71 -12.74 -15.13
C PRO A 256 -21.54 -13.94 -16.06
N VAL A 257 -20.71 -14.92 -15.71
CA VAL A 257 -20.46 -16.14 -16.49
C VAL A 257 -21.35 -17.29 -16.02
N THR A 258 -21.43 -17.52 -14.71
CA THR A 258 -22.13 -18.70 -14.15
C THR A 258 -23.55 -18.40 -13.68
N GLY A 259 -23.90 -17.14 -13.45
CA GLY A 259 -25.17 -16.72 -12.84
C GLY A 259 -25.28 -17.03 -11.35
N GLN A 260 -24.21 -17.55 -10.72
CA GLN A 260 -24.20 -17.86 -9.30
C GLN A 260 -24.13 -16.57 -8.47
N ALA A 261 -24.99 -16.47 -7.45
CA ALA A 261 -24.97 -15.36 -6.50
C ALA A 261 -24.04 -15.63 -5.32
N SER A 262 -23.36 -14.59 -4.83
CA SER A 262 -22.59 -14.56 -3.59
C SER A 262 -23.06 -13.38 -2.75
N GLN A 263 -23.26 -13.59 -1.45
CA GLN A 263 -23.68 -12.55 -0.52
C GLN A 263 -23.28 -12.90 0.91
N LEU A 264 -22.89 -11.90 1.69
CA LEU A 264 -22.87 -11.93 3.15
C LEU A 264 -24.19 -11.35 3.66
N HIS A 265 -24.87 -12.05 4.56
CA HIS A 265 -26.24 -11.74 4.95
C HIS A 265 -26.32 -11.13 6.34
N SER A 266 -27.08 -10.04 6.47
CA SER A 266 -27.56 -9.56 7.77
C SER A 266 -28.91 -10.20 8.11
N LEU A 267 -29.11 -10.51 9.38
CA LEU A 267 -30.39 -10.96 9.93
C LEU A 267 -31.34 -9.77 10.12
N PRO A 268 -32.66 -10.01 10.26
CA PRO A 268 -33.64 -8.92 10.46
C PRO A 268 -33.43 -8.06 11.70
N ASP A 269 -32.69 -8.55 12.70
CA ASP A 269 -32.34 -7.83 13.92
C ASP A 269 -31.08 -6.96 13.78
N GLY A 270 -30.47 -6.92 12.58
CA GLY A 270 -29.27 -6.17 12.28
C GLY A 270 -27.96 -6.87 12.65
N THR A 271 -28.01 -8.10 13.15
CA THR A 271 -26.81 -8.91 13.39
C THR A 271 -26.36 -9.66 12.14
N PHE A 272 -25.10 -10.06 12.06
CA PHE A 272 -24.58 -10.85 10.93
C PHE A 272 -25.10 -12.29 10.98
N ASP A 273 -25.43 -12.86 9.82
CA ASP A 273 -25.75 -14.29 9.73
C ASP A 273 -24.57 -15.11 10.29
N PRO A 274 -24.82 -16.04 11.23
CA PRO A 274 -23.76 -16.77 11.89
C PRO A 274 -22.84 -17.58 10.95
N LYS A 275 -23.35 -18.08 9.81
CA LYS A 275 -22.52 -18.83 8.85
C LYS A 275 -21.59 -17.91 8.09
N ASP A 276 -22.08 -16.73 7.69
CA ASP A 276 -21.28 -15.74 6.99
C ASP A 276 -20.25 -15.08 7.91
N ALA A 277 -20.64 -14.79 9.16
CA ALA A 277 -19.70 -14.36 10.19
C ALA A 277 -18.59 -15.41 10.42
N ALA A 278 -18.94 -16.70 10.52
CA ALA A 278 -17.96 -17.77 10.65
C ALA A 278 -17.04 -17.90 9.42
N ARG A 279 -17.53 -17.60 8.22
CA ARG A 279 -16.70 -17.55 7.00
C ARG A 279 -15.66 -16.43 7.07
N VAL A 280 -16.05 -15.23 7.52
CA VAL A 280 -15.12 -14.12 7.73
C VAL A 280 -14.10 -14.45 8.82
N GLU A 281 -14.55 -14.99 9.95
CA GLU A 281 -13.68 -15.44 11.05
C GLU A 281 -12.61 -16.43 10.55
N GLN A 282 -13.04 -17.42 9.76
CA GLN A 282 -12.13 -18.38 9.13
C GLN A 282 -11.14 -17.70 8.19
N GLY A 283 -11.61 -16.74 7.37
CA GLY A 283 -10.76 -15.94 6.47
C GLY A 283 -9.67 -15.16 7.21
N VAL A 284 -10.01 -14.56 8.36
CA VAL A 284 -9.05 -13.88 9.23
C VAL A 284 -7.97 -14.85 9.72
N ARG A 285 -8.39 -15.99 10.27
CA ARG A 285 -7.48 -17.04 10.75
C ARG A 285 -6.55 -17.54 9.64
N ASP A 286 -7.11 -17.82 8.47
CA ASP A 286 -6.35 -18.37 7.34
C ASP A 286 -5.37 -17.35 6.77
N PHE A 287 -5.76 -16.08 6.75
CA PHE A 287 -4.86 -15.04 6.28
C PHE A 287 -3.70 -14.82 7.26
N LEU A 288 -3.94 -14.83 8.58
CA LEU A 288 -2.86 -14.83 9.57
C LEU A 288 -1.90 -16.00 9.38
N ALA A 289 -2.41 -17.21 9.14
CA ALA A 289 -1.59 -18.39 8.87
C ALA A 289 -0.77 -18.25 7.58
N LEU A 290 -1.35 -17.66 6.52
CA LEU A 290 -0.64 -17.37 5.28
C LEU A 290 0.49 -16.37 5.50
N VAL A 291 0.20 -15.25 6.17
CA VAL A 291 1.19 -14.20 6.46
C VAL A 291 2.30 -14.74 7.35
N ARG A 292 1.98 -15.48 8.41
CA ARG A 292 2.98 -16.10 9.30
C ARG A 292 3.91 -17.05 8.55
N ARG A 293 3.38 -17.86 7.64
CA ARG A 293 4.19 -18.81 6.84
C ARG A 293 5.30 -18.11 6.05
N HIS A 294 5.01 -16.92 5.52
CA HIS A 294 5.95 -16.15 4.72
C HIS A 294 6.80 -15.16 5.53
N ASN A 295 6.37 -14.83 6.75
CA ASN A 295 7.01 -13.87 7.64
C ASN A 295 7.15 -14.47 9.06
N PRO A 296 8.03 -15.48 9.24
CA PRO A 296 8.08 -16.27 10.48
C PRO A 296 8.42 -15.47 11.74
N GLN A 297 9.14 -14.35 11.60
CA GLN A 297 9.60 -13.54 12.74
C GLN A 297 8.80 -12.25 12.96
N ALA A 298 7.95 -11.85 12.01
CA ALA A 298 7.25 -10.58 12.07
C ALA A 298 6.27 -10.49 13.25
N VAL A 299 6.08 -9.31 13.82
CA VAL A 299 4.88 -9.03 14.61
C VAL A 299 3.71 -8.85 13.64
N LEU A 300 2.65 -9.64 13.79
CA LEU A 300 1.44 -9.47 12.97
C LEU A 300 0.46 -8.58 13.74
N VAL A 301 -0.02 -7.51 13.12
CA VAL A 301 -0.94 -6.56 13.74
C VAL A 301 -2.19 -6.47 12.87
N TRP A 302 -3.33 -6.92 13.38
CA TRP A 302 -4.61 -6.66 12.73
C TRP A 302 -5.18 -5.33 13.23
N CYS A 303 -5.14 -4.34 12.35
CA CYS A 303 -5.74 -3.03 12.54
C CYS A 303 -7.18 -3.03 12.01
N TYR A 304 -8.07 -2.30 12.67
CA TYR A 304 -9.44 -2.06 12.21
C TYR A 304 -10.02 -0.83 12.93
N GLY A 305 -11.07 -0.20 12.39
CA GLY A 305 -11.82 0.84 13.12
C GLY A 305 -11.90 2.22 12.46
N MET A 306 -11.05 2.53 11.47
CA MET A 306 -11.03 3.87 10.88
C MET A 306 -12.36 4.22 10.19
N MET A 307 -13.03 3.26 9.55
CA MET A 307 -14.33 3.46 8.90
C MET A 307 -15.38 2.51 9.49
N GLY A 308 -15.58 2.59 10.80
CA GLY A 308 -16.54 1.75 11.53
C GLY A 308 -15.89 0.52 12.17
N CYS A 309 -16.65 -0.14 13.04
CA CYS A 309 -16.16 -1.25 13.86
C CYS A 309 -17.14 -2.43 13.98
N GLY A 310 -18.11 -2.55 13.06
CA GLY A 310 -19.16 -3.59 13.14
C GLY A 310 -18.59 -5.01 13.15
N LEU A 311 -17.59 -5.26 12.30
CA LEU A 311 -16.93 -6.56 12.20
C LEU A 311 -15.94 -6.89 13.34
N LEU A 312 -15.72 -5.97 14.29
CA LEU A 312 -14.68 -6.10 15.31
C LEU A 312 -14.79 -7.41 16.13
N PRO A 313 -15.99 -7.85 16.57
CA PRO A 313 -16.12 -9.12 17.29
C PRO A 313 -15.72 -10.34 16.45
N VAL A 314 -16.07 -10.35 15.15
CA VAL A 314 -15.77 -11.45 14.23
C VAL A 314 -14.28 -11.52 13.92
N ILE A 315 -13.64 -10.37 13.67
CA ILE A 315 -12.19 -10.30 13.45
C ILE A 315 -11.45 -10.78 14.70
N ARG A 316 -11.86 -10.33 15.89
CA ARG A 316 -11.26 -10.77 17.16
C ARG A 316 -11.37 -12.27 17.36
N ALA A 317 -12.54 -12.86 17.07
CA ALA A 317 -12.72 -14.31 17.14
C ALA A 317 -11.74 -15.05 16.21
N GLY A 318 -11.50 -14.55 15.00
CA GLY A 318 -10.54 -15.15 14.06
C GLY A 318 -9.10 -15.09 14.55
N LEU A 319 -8.69 -13.95 15.15
CA LEU A 319 -7.37 -13.81 15.79
C LEU A 319 -7.23 -14.76 16.97
N ASP A 320 -8.22 -14.83 17.84
CA ASP A 320 -8.18 -15.65 19.05
C ASP A 320 -8.17 -17.13 18.70
N ARG A 321 -8.95 -17.54 17.70
CA ARG A 321 -8.90 -18.90 17.15
C ARG A 321 -7.52 -19.23 16.58
N TYR A 322 -6.94 -18.35 15.76
CA TYR A 322 -5.58 -18.54 15.25
C TYR A 322 -4.57 -18.73 16.39
N ARG A 323 -4.61 -17.88 17.42
CA ARG A 323 -3.73 -17.97 18.59
C ARG A 323 -3.92 -19.27 19.38
N GLN A 324 -5.16 -19.71 19.58
CA GLN A 324 -5.47 -20.96 20.26
C GLN A 324 -4.95 -22.19 19.50
N GLU A 325 -5.09 -22.19 18.16
CA GLU A 325 -4.65 -23.30 17.31
C GLU A 325 -3.11 -23.38 17.19
N THR A 326 -2.41 -22.25 17.25
CA THR A 326 -0.98 -22.17 16.90
C THR A 326 -0.06 -21.87 18.08
N GLY A 327 -0.57 -21.27 19.16
CA GLY A 327 0.24 -20.71 20.26
C GLY A 327 1.02 -19.45 19.90
N ASP A 328 0.75 -18.81 18.75
CA ASP A 328 1.50 -17.64 18.27
C ASP A 328 1.15 -16.37 19.07
N GLY A 329 2.03 -16.04 20.03
CA GLY A 329 1.91 -14.83 20.85
C GLY A 329 2.33 -13.52 20.16
N ARG A 330 2.82 -13.57 18.92
CA ARG A 330 3.27 -12.39 18.15
C ARG A 330 2.22 -11.87 17.18
N VAL A 331 0.95 -12.17 17.44
CA VAL A 331 -0.21 -11.58 16.75
C VAL A 331 -0.89 -10.61 17.70
N GLN A 332 -1.19 -9.41 17.24
CA GLN A 332 -1.81 -8.33 18.01
C GLN A 332 -3.06 -7.82 17.29
N MET A 333 -4.01 -7.30 18.06
CA MET A 333 -5.15 -6.55 17.53
C MET A 333 -5.03 -5.10 17.96
N LEU A 334 -5.27 -4.18 17.02
CA LEU A 334 -5.27 -2.76 17.29
C LEU A 334 -6.53 -2.12 16.71
N VAL A 335 -7.29 -1.42 17.56
CA VAL A 335 -8.40 -0.59 17.09
C VAL A 335 -7.84 0.81 16.82
N LEU A 336 -7.98 1.28 15.59
CA LEU A 336 -7.55 2.60 15.17
C LEU A 336 -8.65 3.63 15.40
N PRO A 337 -8.31 4.93 15.55
CA PRO A 337 -9.29 6.00 15.73
C PRO A 337 -10.31 6.03 14.59
N ALA A 338 -11.59 6.07 14.96
CA ALA A 338 -12.69 6.18 13.99
C ALA A 338 -12.68 7.55 13.29
N LEU A 339 -13.14 7.56 12.04
CA LEU A 339 -13.37 8.76 11.27
C LEU A 339 -14.41 9.67 11.95
N THR A 340 -14.14 10.97 11.94
CA THR A 340 -15.07 12.01 12.37
C THR A 340 -15.40 12.92 11.19
N PRO A 341 -16.52 13.68 11.22
CA PRO A 341 -16.86 14.62 10.15
C PRO A 341 -15.72 15.59 9.79
N GLU A 342 -14.92 16.01 10.78
CA GLU A 342 -13.81 16.95 10.62
C GLU A 342 -12.54 16.31 10.05
N THR A 343 -12.45 14.97 10.10
CA THR A 343 -11.29 14.21 9.65
C THR A 343 -11.56 13.43 8.36
N THR A 344 -12.79 13.51 7.84
CA THR A 344 -13.24 13.01 6.54
C THR A 344 -12.60 13.79 5.39
N GLY A 345 -12.01 13.06 4.44
CA GLY A 345 -11.48 13.55 3.17
C GLY A 345 -12.48 13.40 2.02
N ALA A 346 -11.95 13.25 0.80
CA ALA A 346 -12.77 12.94 -0.36
C ALA A 346 -13.33 11.50 -0.27
N LEU A 347 -14.35 11.18 -1.08
CA LEU A 347 -14.99 9.86 -1.17
C LEU A 347 -15.52 9.32 0.17
N ASN A 348 -15.77 10.21 1.14
CA ASN A 348 -16.09 9.86 2.54
C ASN A 348 -15.05 8.95 3.22
N HIS A 349 -13.80 9.00 2.74
CA HIS A 349 -12.67 8.24 3.29
C HIS A 349 -11.86 9.06 4.31
N PRO A 350 -10.93 8.43 5.05
CA PRO A 350 -10.01 9.13 5.92
C PRO A 350 -9.18 10.22 5.20
N GLY A 351 -9.33 11.46 5.62
CA GLY A 351 -8.46 12.55 5.20
C GLY A 351 -7.10 12.51 5.93
N LEU A 352 -6.22 13.46 5.61
CA LEU A 352 -4.88 13.57 6.22
C LEU A 352 -4.93 13.55 7.76
N ALA A 353 -5.88 14.26 8.38
CA ALA A 353 -5.97 14.33 9.84
C ALA A 353 -6.30 12.97 10.48
N ALA A 354 -7.18 12.17 9.85
CA ALA A 354 -7.48 10.81 10.28
C ALA A 354 -6.26 9.89 10.11
N HIS A 355 -5.56 9.96 8.97
CA HIS A 355 -4.33 9.21 8.75
C HIS A 355 -3.23 9.55 9.76
N GLN A 356 -3.07 10.83 10.12
CA GLN A 356 -2.14 11.25 11.17
C GLN A 356 -2.53 10.70 12.55
N ALA A 357 -3.82 10.67 12.89
CA ALA A 357 -4.30 10.11 14.14
C ALA A 357 -4.03 8.60 14.22
N ALA A 358 -4.35 7.85 13.15
CA ALA A 358 -4.05 6.43 13.04
C ALA A 358 -2.55 6.14 13.13
N ALA A 359 -1.72 6.91 12.41
CA ALA A 359 -0.27 6.75 12.44
C ALA A 359 0.32 6.97 13.84
N ARG A 360 -0.18 7.97 14.60
CA ARG A 360 0.28 8.21 15.99
C ARG A 360 0.02 7.01 16.89
N VAL A 361 -1.20 6.46 16.84
CA VAL A 361 -1.58 5.28 17.64
C VAL A 361 -0.74 4.07 17.23
N LEU A 362 -0.68 3.77 15.93
CA LEU A 362 0.05 2.61 15.41
C LEU A 362 1.55 2.70 15.71
N THR A 363 2.16 3.88 15.56
CA THR A 363 3.57 4.12 15.89
C THR A 363 3.85 3.81 17.36
N GLY A 364 3.01 4.29 18.29
CA GLY A 364 3.19 4.03 19.73
C GLY A 364 3.16 2.54 20.06
N CYS A 365 2.23 1.80 19.48
CA CYS A 365 2.13 0.35 19.67
C CYS A 365 3.32 -0.39 19.04
N LEU A 366 3.69 -0.07 17.79
CA LEU A 366 4.80 -0.73 17.11
C LEU A 366 6.14 -0.49 17.80
N LYS A 367 6.40 0.70 18.35
CA LYS A 367 7.62 0.92 19.16
C LYS A 367 7.71 -0.08 20.31
N THR A 368 6.61 -0.33 21.00
CA THR A 368 6.56 -1.27 22.13
C THR A 368 6.77 -2.71 21.68
N TRP A 369 6.25 -3.10 20.52
CA TRP A 369 6.34 -4.48 20.03
C TRP A 369 7.63 -4.80 19.27
N LEU A 370 8.26 -3.80 18.66
CA LEU A 370 9.51 -3.94 17.90
C LEU A 370 10.75 -3.66 18.75
N GLU A 371 10.63 -2.82 19.78
CA GLU A 371 11.73 -2.38 20.63
C GLU A 371 11.40 -2.53 22.12
N PRO A 372 11.17 -3.75 22.62
CA PRO A 372 10.69 -3.98 23.99
C PRO A 372 11.66 -3.50 25.09
N ASP A 373 12.94 -3.26 24.77
CA ASP A 373 13.99 -2.85 25.71
C ASP A 373 14.39 -1.35 25.58
N SER A 374 13.71 -0.57 24.72
CA SER A 374 13.95 0.87 24.62
C SER A 374 13.26 1.62 25.79
N PRO A 375 13.95 2.48 26.57
CA PRO A 375 13.30 3.28 27.59
C PRO A 375 12.27 4.23 26.95
N ALA A 376 11.06 4.23 27.53
CA ALA A 376 9.89 4.98 27.06
C ALA A 376 10.06 6.50 27.15
#